data_AF-A0A7C5Q2F3-F1
#
_entry.id   AF-A0A7C5Q2F3-F1
#
_cell.length_a   1.000
_cell.length_b   1.000
_cell.length_c   1.000
_cell.angle_alpha   90.00
_cell.angle_beta   90.00
_cell.angle_gamma   90.00
#
_symmetry.space_group_name_H-M   'P 1'
#
loop_
_entity.id
_entity.type
_entity.pdbx_description
1 polymer ?
#
loop_
_entity_poly.entity_id
_entity_poly.type
_entity_poly.pdbx_seq_one_letter_code
_entity_poly.pdbx_strand_id
1 'polypeptide(L)'
;VIQCCAHLSVFDPARGGEVLEGPSPSPLTAIVLSYEGGVLYALGTVGRELFEEFFDVFKPDLRKLYRSTRRAKKLVEKCTVVKMEDYVREFIRC
;
A
#
# COMPACT_ATOMS: atom_id res chain seq x y z
N VAL A 1 9.38 -12.98 1.75
CA VAL A 1 9.70 -11.54 1.91
C VAL A 1 8.77 -10.71 1.04
N ILE A 2 8.61 -9.44 1.36
CA ILE A 2 7.97 -8.44 0.50
C ILE A 2 9.06 -7.50 0.01
N GLN A 3 9.15 -7.23 -1.29
CA GLN A 3 10.19 -6.36 -1.86
C GLN A 3 9.57 -5.16 -2.56
N CYS A 4 10.09 -3.97 -2.28
CA CYS A 4 9.74 -2.74 -2.98
C CYS A 4 10.55 -2.63 -4.27
N CYS A 5 9.90 -2.71 -5.45
CA CYS A 5 10.63 -2.56 -6.71
C CYS A 5 11.14 -1.11 -6.96
N ALA A 6 10.66 -0.10 -6.23
CA ALA A 6 11.08 1.29 -6.44
C ALA A 6 12.45 1.61 -5.83
N HIS A 7 12.71 1.13 -4.61
CA HIS A 7 13.92 1.47 -3.84
C HIS A 7 14.62 0.24 -3.25
N LEU A 8 14.18 -0.97 -3.65
CA LEU A 8 14.76 -2.26 -3.28
C LEU A 8 14.78 -2.55 -1.78
N SER A 9 13.89 -1.92 -1.00
CA SER A 9 13.69 -2.33 0.40
C SER A 9 13.04 -3.71 0.49
N VAL A 10 13.52 -4.54 1.41
CA VAL A 10 13.05 -5.92 1.63
C VAL A 10 12.49 -6.03 3.05
N PHE A 11 11.32 -6.64 3.19
CA PHE A 11 10.60 -6.74 4.45
C PHE A 11 10.22 -8.18 4.80
N ASP A 12 10.26 -8.52 6.08
CA ASP A 12 9.79 -9.81 6.59
C ASP A 12 8.35 -9.71 7.15
N PRO A 13 7.33 -10.21 6.41
CA PRO A 13 5.95 -10.17 6.90
C PRO A 13 5.71 -11.06 8.13
N ALA A 14 6.50 -12.12 8.34
CA ALA A 14 6.35 -12.99 9.51
C ALA A 14 6.83 -12.31 10.80
N ARG A 15 7.68 -11.29 10.69
CA ARG A 15 8.24 -10.50 11.80
C ARG A 15 7.68 -9.08 11.83
N GLY A 16 6.41 -8.92 11.48
CA GLY A 16 5.71 -7.64 11.56
C GLY A 16 6.18 -6.61 10.53
N GLY A 17 6.72 -7.05 9.39
CA GLY A 17 7.19 -6.17 8.32
C GLY A 17 8.57 -5.55 8.58
N GLU A 18 9.38 -6.16 9.45
CA GLU A 18 10.76 -5.73 9.74
C GLU A 18 11.56 -5.49 8.46
N VAL A 19 12.37 -4.42 8.45
CA VAL A 19 13.24 -4.08 7.32
C VAL A 19 14.46 -4.99 7.36
N LEU A 20 14.59 -5.87 6.37
CA LEU A 20 15.73 -6.76 6.20
C LEU A 20 16.85 -6.09 5.40
N GLU A 21 16.50 -5.27 4.41
CA GLU A 21 17.44 -4.58 3.52
C GLU A 21 16.82 -3.29 2.95
N GLY A 22 17.68 -2.37 2.48
CA GLY A 22 17.31 -1.17 1.73
C GLY A 22 17.03 0.07 2.59
N PRO A 23 16.61 1.18 1.97
CA PRO A 23 16.60 2.50 2.61
C PRO A 23 15.36 2.79 3.48
N SER A 24 14.40 1.87 3.60
CA SER A 24 13.18 2.14 4.37
C SER A 24 13.52 2.45 5.83
N PRO A 25 13.11 3.60 6.39
CA PRO A 25 13.44 3.99 7.75
C PRO A 25 12.55 3.30 8.80
N SER A 26 11.53 2.56 8.38
CA SER A 26 10.54 1.94 9.26
C SER A 26 10.02 0.63 8.68
N PRO A 27 9.56 -0.31 9.53
CA PRO A 27 8.82 -1.49 9.11
C PRO A 27 7.56 -1.14 8.31
N LEU A 28 7.05 -2.11 7.55
CA LEU A 28 5.74 -1.97 6.91
C LEU A 28 4.63 -1.83 7.96
N THR A 29 3.74 -0.86 7.75
CA THR A 29 2.57 -0.68 8.59
C THR A 29 1.65 -1.88 8.52
N ALA A 30 1.38 -2.48 9.67
CA ALA A 30 0.52 -3.64 9.78
C ALA A 30 -0.95 -3.21 9.83
N ILE A 31 -1.83 -4.06 9.29
CA ILE A 31 -3.28 -3.92 9.44
C ILE A 31 -3.74 -4.87 10.55
N VAL A 32 -4.43 -4.34 11.55
CA VAL A 32 -5.06 -5.14 12.59
C VAL A 32 -6.28 -5.81 11.98
N LEU A 33 -6.31 -7.14 11.99
CA LEU A 33 -7.39 -7.93 11.44
C LEU A 33 -8.17 -8.64 12.55
N SER A 34 -9.49 -8.67 12.43
CA SER A 34 -10.36 -9.61 13.13
C SER A 34 -10.90 -10.65 12.16
N TYR A 35 -11.16 -11.86 12.64
CA TYR A 35 -11.74 -12.94 11.86
C TYR A 35 -13.03 -13.41 12.52
N GLU A 36 -14.14 -13.29 11.80
CA GLU A 36 -15.46 -13.71 12.27
C GLU A 36 -16.25 -14.33 11.10
N GLY A 37 -16.77 -15.54 11.30
CA GLY A 37 -17.67 -16.18 10.32
C GLY A 37 -17.07 -16.41 8.92
N GLY A 38 -15.75 -16.58 8.81
CA GLY A 38 -15.10 -16.73 7.49
C GLY A 38 -14.70 -15.41 6.83
N VAL A 39 -14.92 -14.28 7.49
CA VAL A 39 -14.64 -12.93 6.97
C VAL A 39 -13.53 -12.27 7.79
N LEU A 40 -12.62 -11.59 7.09
CA LEU A 40 -11.59 -10.75 7.72
C LEU A 40 -12.04 -9.29 7.73
N TYR A 41 -11.91 -8.63 8.88
CA TYR A 41 -12.23 -7.23 9.09
C TYR A 41 -10.97 -6.44 9.46
N ALA A 42 -10.70 -5.35 8.74
CA ALA A 42 -9.65 -4.41 9.11
C ALA A 42 -10.15 -3.48 10.22
N LEU A 43 -9.50 -3.53 11.38
CA LEU A 43 -9.89 -2.75 12.56
C LEU A 43 -9.06 -1.47 12.73
N GLY A 44 -7.87 -1.43 12.12
CA GLY A 44 -6.95 -0.31 12.23
C GLY A 44 -5.55 -0.65 11.74
N THR A 45 -4.61 0.23 12.06
CA THR A 45 -3.22 0.17 11.62
C THR A 45 -2.26 0.19 12.82
N VAL A 46 -1.08 -0.40 12.65
CA VAL A 46 0.01 -0.35 13.63
C VAL A 46 1.31 -0.04 12.89
N GLY A 47 1.97 1.06 13.27
CA GLY A 47 3.21 1.53 12.63
C GLY A 47 3.08 2.93 12.01
N ARG A 48 4.02 3.28 11.13
CA ARG A 48 4.06 4.60 10.48
C ARG A 48 3.13 4.65 9.28
N GLU A 49 2.03 5.36 9.39
CA GLU A 49 1.14 5.58 8.25
C GLU A 49 1.77 6.52 7.20
N LEU A 50 1.59 6.17 5.92
CA LEU A 50 2.01 6.99 4.78
C LEU A 50 0.83 7.52 3.96
N PHE A 51 -0.41 7.33 4.41
CA PHE A 51 -1.60 7.62 3.62
C PHE A 51 -1.72 9.11 3.25
N GLU A 52 -1.58 10.00 4.24
CA GLU A 52 -1.65 11.45 3.98
C GLU A 52 -0.44 11.94 3.18
N GLU A 53 0.77 11.49 3.53
CA GLU A 53 2.01 11.81 2.81
C GLU A 53 1.91 11.39 1.33
N PHE A 54 1.33 10.24 1.03
CA PHE A 54 1.06 9.78 -0.33
C PHE A 54 0.17 10.78 -1.09
N PHE A 55 -0.93 11.23 -0.50
CA PHE A 55 -1.83 12.17 -1.16
C PHE A 55 -1.20 13.55 -1.39
N ASP A 56 -0.27 13.95 -0.54
CA ASP A 56 0.46 15.20 -0.68
C ASP A 56 1.55 15.11 -1.75
N VAL A 57 2.39 14.07 -1.69
CA VAL A 57 3.49 13.84 -2.65
C VAL A 57 2.95 13.64 -4.06
N PHE A 58 1.92 12.80 -4.23
CA PHE A 58 1.36 12.47 -5.56
C PHE A 58 0.19 13.37 -5.97
N LYS A 59 -0.03 14.49 -5.26
CA LYS A 59 -1.14 15.43 -5.51
C LYS A 59 -1.26 15.87 -6.98
N PRO A 60 -0.18 16.21 -7.71
CA PRO A 60 -0.28 16.61 -9.11
C PRO A 60 -0.79 15.47 -10.01
N ASP A 61 -0.26 14.27 -9.86
CA ASP A 61 -0.63 13.09 -10.66
C ASP A 61 -2.06 12.65 -10.37
N LEU A 62 -2.45 12.63 -9.09
CA LEU A 62 -3.81 12.33 -8.68
C LEU A 62 -4.81 13.35 -9.23
N ARG A 63 -4.45 14.63 -9.31
CA ARG A 63 -5.30 15.64 -9.96
C ARG A 63 -5.39 15.43 -11.46
N LYS A 64 -4.32 15.00 -12.12
CA LYS A 64 -4.34 14.68 -13.55
C LYS A 64 -5.29 13.51 -13.85
N LEU A 65 -5.26 12.47 -13.02
CA LEU A 65 -6.08 11.26 -13.19
C LEU A 65 -7.54 11.49 -12.76
N TYR A 66 -7.77 12.10 -11.60
CA TYR A 66 -9.10 12.19 -10.97
C TYR A 66 -9.75 13.58 -11.10
N ARG A 67 -9.09 14.54 -11.76
CA ARG A 67 -9.49 15.95 -11.94
C ARG A 67 -9.48 16.80 -10.65
N SER A 68 -9.50 16.18 -9.46
CA SER A 68 -9.33 16.89 -8.18
C SER A 68 -8.88 15.95 -7.06
N THR A 69 -8.23 16.51 -6.04
CA THR A 69 -7.80 15.76 -4.84
C THR A 69 -9.00 15.19 -4.08
N ARG A 70 -10.13 15.93 -4.02
CA ARG A 70 -11.37 15.44 -3.40
C ARG A 70 -11.91 14.19 -4.08
N ARG A 71 -11.83 14.11 -5.42
CA ARG A 71 -12.24 12.91 -6.18
C ARG A 71 -11.27 11.75 -5.95
N ALA A 72 -9.98 12.01 -5.86
CA ALA A 72 -8.96 11.00 -5.54
C ALA A 72 -9.14 10.40 -4.13
N LYS A 73 -9.60 11.19 -3.15
CA LYS A 73 -9.89 10.73 -1.77
C LYS A 73 -11.33 10.21 -1.57
N LYS A 74 -12.11 10.03 -2.64
CA LYS A 74 -13.50 9.57 -2.50
C LYS A 74 -13.52 8.13 -1.98
N LEU A 75 -14.29 7.87 -0.92
CA LEU A 75 -14.52 6.51 -0.42
C LEU A 75 -15.14 5.63 -1.50
N VAL A 76 -14.66 4.39 -1.57
CA VAL A 76 -15.16 3.34 -2.46
C VAL A 76 -15.73 2.20 -1.62
N GLU A 77 -16.78 1.57 -2.12
CA GLU A 77 -17.43 0.44 -1.44
C GLU A 77 -16.63 -0.86 -1.60
N LYS A 78 -15.88 -0.98 -2.70
CA LYS A 78 -15.11 -2.18 -3.05
C LYS A 78 -13.81 -1.80 -3.73
N CYS A 79 -12.75 -2.54 -3.41
CA CYS A 79 -11.49 -2.55 -4.13
C CYS A 79 -11.22 -4.00 -4.58
N THR A 80 -10.86 -4.18 -5.86
CA THR A 80 -10.54 -5.51 -6.41
C THR A 80 -9.04 -5.62 -6.55
N VAL A 81 -8.45 -6.65 -5.96
CA VAL A 81 -7.05 -7.00 -6.18
C VAL A 81 -6.95 -7.77 -7.50
N VAL A 82 -6.08 -7.30 -8.38
CA VAL A 82 -5.77 -7.94 -9.67
C VAL A 82 -4.28 -8.25 -9.72
N LYS A 83 -3.89 -9.23 -10.54
CA LYS A 83 -2.47 -9.49 -10.77
C LYS A 83 -1.85 -8.30 -11.50
N MET A 84 -0.58 -8.03 -11.20
CA MET A 84 0.11 -6.87 -11.77
C MET A 84 0.18 -6.98 -13.30
N GLU A 85 0.43 -8.19 -13.83
CA GLU A 85 0.49 -8.47 -15.27
C GLU A 85 -0.83 -8.19 -15.99
N ASP A 86 -1.96 -8.27 -15.28
CA ASP A 86 -3.28 -7.98 -15.82
C ASP A 86 -3.60 -6.46 -15.79
N TYR A 87 -2.84 -5.68 -15.02
CA TYR A 87 -3.10 -4.26 -14.77
C TYR A 87 -2.16 -3.30 -15.52
N VAL A 88 -0.87 -3.62 -15.60
CA VAL A 88 0.14 -2.74 -16.22
C VAL A 88 0.58 -3.22 -17.60
N ARG A 89 0.88 -2.26 -18.49
CA ARG A 89 1.42 -2.56 -19.83
C ARG A 89 2.87 -3.06 -19.76
N GLU A 90 3.66 -2.50 -18.84
CA GLU A 90 5.06 -2.85 -18.63
C GLU A 90 5.26 -3.19 -17.15
N PHE A 91 5.83 -4.36 -16.88
CA PHE A 91 6.04 -4.89 -15.54
C PHE A 91 7.54 -5.04 -15.26
N ILE A 92 7.99 -4.41 -14.17
CA ILE A 92 9.37 -4.54 -13.69
C ILE A 92 9.43 -5.75 -12.77
N ARG A 93 10.33 -6.70 -13.08
CA ARG A 93 10.62 -7.83 -12.20
C ARG A 93 11.67 -7.41 -11.18
N CYS A 94 11.21 -7.23 -9.94
CA CYS A 94 11.98 -7.54 -8.76
C CYS A 94 11.53 -8.94 -8.28
#